data_AF-A0AAE1CVH5-F1
#
_entry.id   AF-A0AAE1CVH5-F1
#
_cell.length_a   1.000
_cell.length_b   1.000
_cell.length_c   1.000
_cell.angle_alpha   90.00
_cell.angle_beta   90.00
_cell.angle_gamma   90.00
#
_symmetry.space_group_name_H-M   'P 1'
#
loop_
_entity.id
_entity.type
_entity.pdbx_description
1 polymer ?
#
loop_
_entity_poly.entity_id
_entity_poly.type
_entity_poly.pdbx_seq_one_letter_code
_entity_poly.pdbx_strand_id
1 'polypeptide(L)'
;MCKSGNGFLWPIKNTGFQFQTFHRGRRPIQLCPDLFCGLLPDNSLFSYRNDISILSLGFILKRDTFGNLLFVFPVHEILSTSHLIESPTEDVPAKPVKTPMTSAERSRKYRERLKARDNYDQIKKMNAQRGQVYRLQKEQSWTEEEKAKTRADTADRVRKHRALQKAKGEVTVAVNPRVLTRKQREEVKTKNNERKRKEREGWTPQKWRRHRKKCRERYHAKKAKRTVDLVPSTAEETQTDCVNPLWSKRSRQRAVKKVMDVLPRERQKRDDIVKHIFQTFGSVMGEGEEKSKAPLAINELDRMTKRKMAQIALKSAKRKMRNICETFDMSHTYLQRIKKMDNSNVLRRKSLTTLKRHREVHAFYKLPQNATELSEKKKITSKSKGQTTMVLKETLRTLYQGYMQNMENPVSFSLFKSLRPKNVKLSHTEKLNQCLCEMCENVQLKTKTLNPHLPQERRLRSLFDVVRAMLCPSESPFHDLKCLKLECPNCGIQKLKRHLEVEKSSLKNVVNWSRWEANKETKKKMIVLKNGSLEDLIAEFIKDTETFPMHLFNTRNLWT
;
A
#
# COMPACT_ATOMS: atom_id res chain seq x y z
N MET A 1 -39.95 68.68 -0.63
CA MET A 1 -38.97 69.79 -0.60
C MET A 1 -37.64 69.22 -0.12
N CYS A 2 -36.80 68.73 -1.05
CA CYS A 2 -35.51 69.32 -1.51
C CYS A 2 -34.43 69.33 -0.40
N LYS A 3 -33.31 68.60 -0.49
CA LYS A 3 -32.19 68.70 -1.46
C LYS A 3 -31.38 67.38 -1.46
N SER A 4 -31.25 66.66 -2.58
CA SER A 4 -30.15 66.66 -3.58
C SER A 4 -28.76 66.25 -3.07
N GLY A 5 -28.21 65.15 -3.61
CA GLY A 5 -26.85 64.66 -3.35
C GLY A 5 -26.34 63.61 -4.35
N ASN A 6 -26.04 64.07 -5.56
CA ASN A 6 -25.05 63.63 -6.56
C ASN A 6 -24.72 62.14 -6.76
N GLY A 7 -25.09 61.65 -7.95
CA GLY A 7 -24.56 60.42 -8.56
C GLY A 7 -23.25 60.67 -9.33
N PHE A 8 -22.35 59.68 -9.25
CA PHE A 8 -21.15 59.57 -10.08
C PHE A 8 -21.32 58.40 -11.06
N LEU A 9 -21.42 58.72 -12.35
CA LEU A 9 -21.39 57.80 -13.48
C LEU A 9 -19.95 57.62 -13.96
N TRP A 10 -19.50 56.37 -14.10
CA TRP A 10 -18.26 56.02 -14.80
C TRP A 10 -18.56 55.64 -16.25
N PRO A 11 -17.76 56.09 -17.24
CA PRO A 11 -17.99 55.79 -18.64
C PRO A 11 -17.42 54.42 -19.04
N ILE A 12 -18.26 53.59 -19.64
CA ILE A 12 -17.85 52.35 -20.33
C ILE A 12 -17.36 52.73 -21.72
N LYS A 13 -16.06 52.51 -21.98
CA LYS A 13 -15.49 52.62 -23.33
C LYS A 13 -15.73 51.32 -24.10
N ASN A 14 -16.44 51.46 -25.21
CA ASN A 14 -16.58 50.48 -26.27
C ASN A 14 -15.21 50.24 -26.95
N THR A 15 -14.74 48.99 -26.95
CA THR A 15 -13.70 48.53 -27.88
C THR A 15 -14.27 47.34 -28.65
N GLY A 16 -14.64 47.60 -29.91
CA GLY A 16 -15.07 46.59 -30.86
C GLY A 16 -13.89 45.69 -31.26
N PHE A 17 -14.12 44.38 -31.19
CA PHE A 17 -13.23 43.38 -31.76
C PHE A 17 -13.97 42.66 -32.88
N GLN A 18 -13.48 42.86 -34.11
CA GLN A 18 -13.95 42.17 -35.31
C GLN A 18 -13.48 40.72 -35.31
N PHE A 19 -14.40 39.79 -35.54
CA PHE A 19 -14.09 38.40 -35.88
C PHE A 19 -13.97 38.26 -37.40
N GLN A 20 -12.78 37.92 -37.89
CA GLN A 20 -12.58 37.41 -39.24
C GLN A 20 -12.85 35.91 -39.26
N THR A 21 -13.86 35.52 -40.04
CA THR A 21 -14.18 34.14 -40.41
C THR A 21 -13.22 33.63 -41.49
N PHE A 22 -12.59 32.48 -41.25
CA PHE A 22 -11.94 31.69 -42.29
C PHE A 22 -12.76 30.42 -42.60
N HIS A 23 -13.25 30.34 -43.84
CA HIS A 23 -13.88 29.15 -44.42
C HIS A 23 -12.83 28.14 -44.88
N ARG A 24 -13.07 26.84 -44.61
CA ARG A 24 -12.63 25.63 -45.36
C ARG A 24 -13.05 24.42 -44.51
N GLY A 25 -13.69 23.35 -44.97
CA GLY A 25 -14.26 22.94 -46.24
C GLY A 25 -15.09 21.68 -45.95
N ARG A 26 -16.20 21.52 -46.64
CA ARG A 26 -17.16 20.40 -46.51
C ARG A 26 -16.55 19.07 -46.97
N ARG A 27 -16.94 17.96 -46.34
CA ARG A 27 -17.54 16.80 -47.04
C ARG A 27 -18.69 16.22 -46.19
N PRO A 28 -19.77 15.71 -46.81
CA PRO A 28 -21.02 15.35 -46.13
C PRO A 28 -21.21 13.81 -46.08
N ILE A 29 -22.44 13.37 -45.75
CA ILE A 29 -23.04 12.01 -45.82
C ILE A 29 -22.97 11.29 -44.44
N GLN A 30 -24.02 10.79 -43.80
CA GLN A 30 -25.45 10.55 -44.11
C GLN A 30 -26.22 10.52 -42.78
N LEU A 31 -27.36 11.20 -42.73
CA LEU A 31 -28.46 10.89 -41.81
C LEU A 31 -29.51 10.13 -42.60
N CYS A 32 -30.06 9.07 -42.04
CA CYS A 32 -31.45 8.61 -42.23
C CYS A 32 -31.76 7.45 -41.26
N PRO A 33 -33.06 7.19 -40.99
CA PRO A 33 -33.55 6.94 -39.64
C PRO A 33 -34.38 5.64 -39.51
N ASP A 34 -34.97 5.50 -38.33
CA ASP A 34 -36.22 4.80 -38.02
C ASP A 34 -36.27 3.27 -37.81
N LEU A 35 -36.99 2.95 -36.72
CA LEU A 35 -37.89 1.82 -36.49
C LEU A 35 -37.29 0.41 -36.46
N PHE A 36 -37.45 -0.29 -35.32
CA PHE A 36 -38.20 -1.56 -35.28
C PHE A 36 -38.50 -1.99 -33.83
N CYS A 37 -39.80 -2.11 -33.53
CA CYS A 37 -40.35 -2.95 -32.46
C CYS A 37 -40.25 -4.43 -32.87
N GLY A 38 -40.04 -5.33 -31.91
CA GLY A 38 -40.21 -6.78 -32.10
C GLY A 38 -39.39 -7.54 -31.06
N LEU A 39 -40.03 -7.97 -29.97
CA LEU A 39 -40.53 -9.35 -29.78
C LEU A 39 -39.43 -10.35 -29.41
N LEU A 40 -39.71 -11.05 -28.30
CA LEU A 40 -38.98 -12.19 -27.73
C LEU A 40 -38.63 -13.25 -28.78
N PRO A 41 -37.63 -14.10 -28.49
CA PRO A 41 -38.03 -15.44 -28.06
C PRO A 41 -37.23 -16.02 -26.89
N ASP A 42 -37.91 -16.95 -26.24
CA ASP A 42 -37.47 -17.94 -25.25
C ASP A 42 -36.29 -18.83 -25.71
N ASN A 43 -35.83 -19.63 -24.74
CA ASN A 43 -34.90 -20.76 -24.79
C ASN A 43 -33.41 -20.39 -24.64
N SER A 44 -32.59 -21.08 -23.86
CA SER A 44 -32.78 -22.22 -22.96
C SER A 44 -31.45 -22.47 -22.23
N LEU A 45 -31.52 -23.19 -21.11
CA LEU A 45 -30.49 -24.09 -20.59
C LEU A 45 -29.08 -23.53 -20.30
N PHE A 46 -28.81 -23.22 -19.03
CA PHE A 46 -27.54 -23.59 -18.40
C PHE A 46 -27.75 -23.99 -16.94
N SER A 47 -27.89 -25.29 -16.74
CA SER A 47 -27.77 -25.98 -15.45
C SER A 47 -26.30 -26.02 -15.05
N TYR A 48 -25.97 -25.43 -13.89
CA TYR A 48 -24.74 -25.76 -13.16
C TYR A 48 -25.15 -26.41 -11.84
N ARG A 49 -24.99 -27.74 -11.78
CA ARG A 49 -24.89 -28.52 -10.55
C ARG A 49 -23.60 -28.14 -9.81
N ASN A 50 -23.69 -27.95 -8.50
CA ASN A 50 -22.69 -28.37 -7.52
C ASN A 50 -23.30 -28.34 -6.11
N ASP A 51 -23.82 -29.51 -5.73
CA ASP A 51 -23.68 -30.20 -4.43
C ASP A 51 -23.64 -29.34 -3.15
N ILE A 52 -24.81 -29.22 -2.53
CA ILE A 52 -24.93 -29.03 -1.07
C ILE A 52 -25.54 -30.32 -0.50
N SER A 53 -24.73 -31.06 0.25
CA SER A 53 -25.17 -32.19 1.06
C SER A 53 -26.10 -31.68 2.17
N ILE A 54 -27.41 -31.77 1.95
CA ILE A 54 -28.41 -31.62 3.01
C ILE A 54 -28.50 -32.96 3.72
N LEU A 55 -28.06 -33.00 4.98
CA LEU A 55 -28.42 -34.08 5.90
C LEU A 55 -29.94 -34.03 6.09
N SER A 56 -30.64 -34.98 5.46
CA SER A 56 -32.07 -35.17 5.59
C SER A 56 -32.40 -35.64 7.02
N LEU A 57 -32.84 -34.71 7.86
CA LEU A 57 -33.64 -35.05 9.04
C LEU A 57 -35.03 -35.44 8.52
N GLY A 58 -35.31 -36.74 8.51
CA GLY A 58 -36.63 -37.26 8.14
C GLY A 58 -37.67 -36.84 9.17
N PHE A 59 -38.59 -35.97 8.77
CA PHE A 59 -39.83 -35.72 9.51
C PHE A 59 -40.90 -36.68 9.00
N ILE A 60 -41.44 -37.51 9.89
CA ILE A 60 -42.61 -38.34 9.58
C ILE A 60 -43.85 -37.49 9.87
N LEU A 61 -44.56 -37.08 8.82
CA LEU A 61 -45.88 -36.46 8.94
C LEU A 61 -46.93 -37.58 8.97
N LYS A 62 -47.64 -37.70 10.09
CA LYS A 62 -48.89 -38.47 10.16
C LYS A 62 -50.06 -37.48 10.22
N ARG A 63 -51.04 -37.71 9.37
CA ARG A 63 -52.39 -37.12 9.49
C ARG A 63 -53.18 -37.97 10.48
N ASP A 64 -53.89 -37.32 11.41
CA ASP A 64 -54.91 -38.02 12.18
C ASP A 64 -56.20 -38.18 11.35
N THR A 65 -57.15 -38.94 11.89
CA THR A 65 -58.45 -39.25 11.27
C THR A 65 -59.36 -38.04 11.03
N PHE A 66 -58.97 -36.84 11.47
CA PHE A 66 -59.67 -35.58 11.26
C PHE A 66 -58.90 -34.58 10.38
N GLY A 67 -57.79 -35.01 9.75
CA GLY A 67 -57.10 -34.24 8.71
C GLY A 67 -56.16 -33.16 9.20
N ASN A 68 -55.91 -33.07 10.51
CA ASN A 68 -54.98 -32.09 11.08
C ASN A 68 -53.52 -32.59 11.00
N LEU A 69 -52.61 -31.67 10.67
CA LEU A 69 -51.17 -31.91 10.59
C LEU A 69 -50.52 -31.61 11.96
N LEU A 70 -50.18 -32.66 12.70
CA LEU A 70 -49.49 -32.56 13.99
C LEU A 70 -48.00 -32.89 13.84
N PHE A 71 -47.15 -32.00 14.35
CA PHE A 71 -45.71 -32.21 14.46
C PHE A 71 -45.40 -32.98 15.75
N VAL A 72 -44.96 -34.23 15.63
CA VAL A 72 -44.53 -35.05 16.77
C VAL A 72 -43.01 -34.99 16.89
N PHE A 73 -42.52 -34.39 17.97
CA PHE A 73 -41.09 -34.46 18.34
C PHE A 73 -40.84 -35.74 19.15
N PRO A 74 -39.80 -36.54 18.85
CA PRO A 74 -39.48 -37.71 19.64
C PRO A 74 -38.89 -37.27 20.98
N VAL A 75 -39.67 -37.39 22.04
CA VAL A 75 -39.17 -37.34 23.42
C VAL A 75 -38.50 -38.69 23.68
N HIS A 76 -37.19 -38.71 23.83
CA HIS A 76 -36.48 -39.89 24.34
C HIS A 76 -36.84 -40.07 25.82
N GLU A 77 -37.72 -41.02 26.11
CA GLU A 77 -37.94 -41.56 27.45
C GLU A 77 -36.65 -42.21 27.95
N ILE A 78 -36.09 -41.65 29.03
CA ILE A 78 -35.07 -42.30 29.84
C ILE A 78 -35.82 -43.19 30.83
N LEU A 79 -36.02 -44.45 30.46
CA LEU A 79 -36.50 -45.47 31.40
C LEU A 79 -35.34 -45.87 32.33
N SER A 80 -35.55 -45.57 33.61
CA SER A 80 -34.78 -46.07 34.74
C SER A 80 -35.07 -47.56 34.95
N THR A 81 -34.18 -48.42 34.50
CA THR A 81 -34.16 -49.84 34.86
C THR A 81 -33.02 -50.11 35.85
N SER A 82 -33.39 -50.24 37.11
CA SER A 82 -32.56 -50.79 38.19
C SER A 82 -32.52 -52.32 38.06
N HIS A 83 -31.46 -52.85 37.45
CA HIS A 83 -31.10 -54.26 37.59
C HIS A 83 -29.78 -54.37 38.37
N LEU A 84 -29.88 -54.94 39.57
CA LEU A 84 -28.76 -55.51 40.31
C LEU A 84 -28.16 -56.63 39.46
N ILE A 85 -26.94 -56.39 38.97
CA ILE A 85 -26.06 -57.40 38.42
C ILE A 85 -24.81 -57.35 39.29
N GLU A 86 -24.64 -58.35 40.15
CA GLU A 86 -23.39 -58.64 40.81
C GLU A 86 -22.40 -59.10 39.75
N SER A 87 -21.42 -58.24 39.44
CA SER A 87 -20.34 -58.56 38.51
C SER A 87 -19.05 -58.93 39.26
N PRO A 88 -18.25 -59.88 38.76
CA PRO A 88 -17.08 -60.42 39.44
C PRO A 88 -15.98 -59.36 39.56
N THR A 89 -15.30 -59.36 40.70
CA THR A 89 -14.09 -58.55 40.95
C THR A 89 -12.92 -59.07 40.09
N GLU A 90 -12.84 -58.62 38.84
CA GLU A 90 -11.59 -58.61 38.10
C GLU A 90 -10.74 -57.44 38.59
N ASP A 91 -9.51 -57.74 39.03
CA ASP A 91 -8.49 -56.77 39.42
C ASP A 91 -8.19 -55.81 38.25
N VAL A 92 -8.86 -54.65 38.27
CA VAL A 92 -8.57 -53.55 37.36
C VAL A 92 -7.18 -53.00 37.73
N PRO A 93 -6.17 -53.11 36.86
CA PRO A 93 -4.84 -52.60 37.15
C PRO A 93 -4.93 -51.11 37.47
N ALA A 94 -4.46 -50.74 38.67
CA ALA A 94 -4.53 -49.39 39.20
C ALA A 94 -4.08 -48.38 38.14
N LYS A 95 -5.00 -47.49 37.74
CA LYS A 95 -4.71 -46.45 36.74
C LYS A 95 -3.45 -45.71 37.17
N PRO A 96 -2.42 -45.61 36.31
CA PRO A 96 -1.15 -44.98 36.69
C PRO A 96 -1.44 -43.54 37.15
N VAL A 97 -1.06 -43.26 38.39
CA VAL A 97 -1.20 -41.94 39.01
C VAL A 97 -0.44 -40.95 38.13
N LYS A 98 -1.17 -40.12 37.38
CA LYS A 98 -0.57 -39.13 36.48
C LYS A 98 0.15 -38.11 37.35
N THR A 99 1.47 -38.14 37.35
CA THR A 99 2.29 -37.11 37.99
C THR A 99 1.88 -35.74 37.43
N PRO A 100 1.61 -34.75 38.30
CA PRO A 100 1.15 -33.44 37.86
C PRO A 100 2.23 -32.77 37.03
N MET A 101 1.95 -32.55 35.74
CA MET A 101 2.88 -31.87 34.84
C MET A 101 3.25 -30.47 35.36
N THR A 102 4.54 -30.15 35.31
CA THR A 102 5.04 -28.83 35.65
C THR A 102 4.47 -27.76 34.70
N SER A 103 4.40 -26.50 35.14
CA SER A 103 3.90 -25.39 34.31
C SER A 103 4.72 -25.21 33.02
N ALA A 104 6.04 -25.46 33.11
CA ALA A 104 6.94 -25.42 31.97
C ALA A 104 6.62 -26.51 30.93
N GLU A 105 6.34 -27.74 31.38
CA GLU A 105 5.95 -28.85 30.51
C GLU A 105 4.57 -28.63 29.89
N ARG A 106 3.59 -28.13 30.65
CA ARG A 106 2.28 -27.74 30.10
C ARG A 106 2.42 -26.70 29.00
N SER A 107 3.27 -25.70 29.23
CA SER A 107 3.57 -24.65 28.24
C SER A 107 4.34 -25.18 27.02
N ARG A 108 5.22 -26.18 27.18
CA ARG A 108 5.91 -26.83 26.05
C ARG A 108 4.93 -27.65 25.22
N LYS A 109 4.11 -28.50 25.85
CA LYS A 109 3.09 -29.33 25.20
C LYS A 109 2.03 -28.48 24.48
N TYR A 110 1.63 -27.35 25.06
CA TYR A 110 0.74 -26.39 24.39
C TYR A 110 1.38 -25.78 23.13
N ARG A 111 2.66 -25.40 23.18
CA ARG A 111 3.39 -24.87 22.02
C ARG A 111 3.56 -25.92 20.91
N GLU A 112 3.76 -27.17 21.27
CA GLU A 112 3.82 -28.29 20.32
C GLU A 112 2.47 -28.53 19.65
N ARG A 113 1.37 -28.56 20.41
CA ARG A 113 0.00 -28.63 19.86
C ARG A 113 -0.32 -27.46 18.92
N LEU A 114 0.11 -26.25 19.26
CA LEU A 114 -0.05 -25.09 18.38
C LEU A 114 0.73 -25.23 17.08
N LYS A 115 1.97 -25.75 17.13
CA LYS A 115 2.80 -25.98 15.94
C LYS A 115 2.25 -27.07 15.04
N ALA A 116 1.55 -28.05 15.59
CA ALA A 116 0.92 -29.14 14.86
C ALA A 116 -0.38 -28.73 14.14
N ARG A 117 -0.91 -27.52 14.36
CA ARG A 117 -2.06 -27.01 13.60
C ARG A 117 -1.61 -26.47 12.24
N ASP A 118 -2.35 -26.80 11.19
CA ASP A 118 -2.08 -26.34 9.81
C ASP A 118 -1.98 -24.82 9.68
N ASN A 119 -2.61 -24.10 10.61
CA ASN A 119 -2.65 -22.64 10.61
C ASN A 119 -1.71 -21.94 11.62
N TYR A 120 -0.67 -22.64 12.08
CA TYR A 120 0.28 -22.13 13.08
C TYR A 120 0.88 -20.76 12.71
N ASP A 121 1.27 -20.57 11.45
CA ASP A 121 1.91 -19.33 10.99
C ASP A 121 0.94 -18.14 11.01
N GLN A 122 -0.35 -18.35 10.73
CA GLN A 122 -1.37 -17.30 10.82
C GLN A 122 -1.66 -16.95 12.28
N ILE A 123 -1.80 -17.95 13.15
CA ILE A 123 -1.98 -17.75 14.61
C ILE A 123 -0.77 -16.99 15.20
N LYS A 124 0.44 -17.35 14.78
CA LYS A 124 1.68 -16.67 15.18
C LYS A 124 1.73 -15.22 14.73
N LYS A 125 1.31 -14.93 13.49
CA LYS A 125 1.22 -13.55 12.96
C LYS A 125 0.15 -12.74 13.71
N MET A 126 -1.04 -13.32 13.96
CA MET A 126 -2.11 -12.67 14.72
C MET A 126 -1.69 -12.35 16.15
N ASN A 127 -1.04 -13.29 16.85
CA ASN A 127 -0.55 -13.04 18.20
C ASN A 127 0.57 -11.99 18.23
N ALA A 128 1.43 -11.96 17.23
CA ALA A 128 2.43 -10.89 17.09
C ALA A 128 1.77 -9.52 16.87
N GLN A 129 0.72 -9.44 16.06
CA GLN A 129 -0.06 -8.21 15.84
C GLN A 129 -0.80 -7.78 17.10
N ARG A 130 -1.50 -8.70 17.80
CA ARG A 130 -2.16 -8.42 19.09
C ARG A 130 -1.15 -7.89 20.12
N GLY A 131 0.04 -8.48 20.19
CA GLY A 131 1.12 -8.01 21.06
C GLY A 131 1.66 -6.62 20.68
N GLN A 132 1.68 -6.27 19.39
CA GLN A 132 2.03 -4.91 18.95
C GLN A 132 0.95 -3.90 19.33
N VAL A 133 -0.32 -4.22 19.10
CA VAL A 133 -1.46 -3.35 19.43
C VAL A 133 -1.51 -3.11 20.95
N TYR A 134 -1.40 -4.16 21.75
CA TYR A 134 -1.38 -4.05 23.22
C TYR A 134 -0.23 -3.16 23.71
N ARG A 135 0.99 -3.32 23.16
CA ARG A 135 2.14 -2.46 23.52
C ARG A 135 1.87 -0.99 23.19
N LEU A 136 1.34 -0.71 22.00
CA LEU A 136 1.04 0.67 21.58
C LEU A 136 -0.07 1.30 22.41
N GLN A 137 -1.15 0.57 22.70
CA GLN A 137 -2.23 1.04 23.57
C GLN A 137 -1.72 1.31 24.99
N LYS A 138 -0.88 0.42 25.53
CA LYS A 138 -0.30 0.58 26.87
C LYS A 138 0.69 1.75 26.95
N GLU A 139 1.50 1.93 25.91
CA GLU A 139 2.44 3.05 25.80
C GLU A 139 1.72 4.40 25.64
N GLN A 140 0.55 4.40 25.00
CA GLN A 140 -0.33 5.57 24.90
C GLN A 140 -1.05 5.89 26.21
N SER A 141 -1.40 4.87 27.00
CA SER A 141 -2.07 5.07 28.30
C SER A 141 -1.12 5.50 29.43
N TRP A 142 0.18 5.30 29.27
CA TRP A 142 1.15 5.64 30.31
C TRP A 142 1.47 7.13 30.37
N THR A 143 1.54 7.65 31.58
CA THR A 143 2.11 8.99 31.84
C THR A 143 3.63 8.98 31.60
N GLU A 144 4.25 10.14 31.40
CA GLU A 144 5.70 10.22 31.21
C GLU A 144 6.48 9.70 32.45
N GLU A 145 5.90 9.84 33.64
CA GLU A 145 6.44 9.28 34.89
C GLU A 145 6.39 7.73 34.89
N GLU A 146 5.27 7.14 34.49
CA GLU A 146 5.15 5.69 34.38
C GLU A 146 6.11 5.11 33.33
N LYS A 147 6.31 5.83 32.21
CA LYS A 147 7.32 5.49 31.20
C LYS A 147 8.74 5.62 31.74
N ALA A 148 9.02 6.61 32.58
CA ALA A 148 10.32 6.78 33.22
C ALA A 148 10.58 5.64 34.21
N LYS A 149 9.60 5.29 35.04
CA LYS A 149 9.65 4.17 35.99
C LYS A 149 9.89 2.83 35.30
N THR A 150 9.13 2.52 34.24
CA THR A 150 9.34 1.26 33.50
C THR A 150 10.67 1.19 32.76
N ARG A 151 11.21 2.33 32.29
CA ARG A 151 12.58 2.40 31.75
C ARG A 151 13.61 2.11 32.84
N ALA A 152 13.45 2.69 34.04
CA ALA A 152 14.32 2.43 35.19
C ALA A 152 14.28 0.95 35.62
N ASP A 153 13.09 0.36 35.76
CA ASP A 153 12.92 -1.06 36.13
C ASP A 153 13.52 -2.00 35.09
N THR A 154 13.39 -1.66 33.80
CA THR A 154 13.98 -2.45 32.71
C THR A 154 15.51 -2.33 32.72
N ALA A 155 16.05 -1.14 32.97
CA ALA A 155 17.48 -0.95 33.13
C ALA A 155 18.03 -1.73 34.34
N ASP A 156 17.30 -1.75 35.46
CA ASP A 156 17.68 -2.49 36.66
C ASP A 156 17.64 -4.01 36.45
N ARG A 157 16.59 -4.54 35.80
CA ARG A 157 16.53 -5.96 35.41
C ARG A 157 17.69 -6.38 34.51
N VAL A 158 18.05 -5.54 33.54
CA VAL A 158 19.21 -5.79 32.67
C VAL A 158 20.51 -5.75 33.47
N ARG A 159 20.64 -4.82 34.43
CA ARG A 159 21.81 -4.73 35.32
C ARG A 159 21.95 -5.98 36.19
N LYS A 160 20.87 -6.42 36.85
CA LYS A 160 20.82 -7.65 37.65
C LYS A 160 21.14 -8.89 36.81
N HIS A 161 20.55 -9.02 35.62
CA HIS A 161 20.85 -10.13 34.72
C HIS A 161 22.32 -10.16 34.31
N ARG A 162 22.93 -9.01 33.99
CA ARG A 162 24.36 -8.91 33.67
C ARG A 162 25.24 -9.28 34.86
N ALA A 163 24.88 -8.84 36.07
CA ALA A 163 25.59 -9.21 37.29
C ALA A 163 25.54 -10.73 37.52
N LEU A 164 24.37 -11.35 37.34
CA LEU A 164 24.21 -12.81 37.45
C LEU A 164 25.02 -13.57 36.39
N GLN A 165 25.04 -13.11 35.14
CA GLN A 165 25.89 -13.75 34.11
C GLN A 165 27.38 -13.57 34.38
N LYS A 166 27.79 -12.41 34.92
CA LYS A 166 29.17 -12.18 35.34
C LYS A 166 29.55 -13.10 36.51
N ALA A 167 28.66 -13.27 37.49
CA ALA A 167 28.85 -14.18 38.62
C ALA A 167 28.92 -15.66 38.20
N LYS A 168 28.17 -16.04 37.15
CA LYS A 168 28.20 -17.40 36.57
C LYS A 168 29.40 -17.68 35.66
N GLY A 169 30.29 -16.71 35.43
CA GLY A 169 31.42 -16.86 34.51
C GLY A 169 31.02 -16.96 33.02
N GLU A 170 29.74 -16.85 32.68
CA GLU A 170 29.21 -16.89 31.32
C GLU A 170 29.34 -15.51 30.63
N VAL A 171 30.56 -14.97 30.55
CA VAL A 171 30.81 -13.76 29.77
C VAL A 171 31.02 -14.15 28.30
N THR A 172 29.94 -14.41 27.57
CA THR A 172 30.00 -14.16 26.13
C THR A 172 29.91 -12.65 25.95
N VAL A 173 31.06 -12.01 25.73
CA VAL A 173 31.14 -10.57 25.42
C VAL A 173 30.32 -10.32 24.15
N ALA A 174 29.05 -9.96 24.30
CA ALA A 174 28.27 -9.36 23.24
C ALA A 174 28.84 -7.95 23.04
N VAL A 175 29.87 -7.87 22.20
CA VAL A 175 30.53 -6.64 21.78
C VAL A 175 29.46 -5.70 21.24
N ASN A 176 29.17 -4.67 22.02
CA ASN A 176 28.46 -3.48 21.58
C ASN A 176 29.14 -3.02 20.28
N PRO A 177 28.44 -2.79 19.15
CA PRO A 177 29.07 -2.43 17.89
C PRO A 177 29.58 -0.98 17.97
N ARG A 178 30.63 -0.78 18.76
CA ARG A 178 31.56 0.32 18.60
C ARG A 178 32.02 0.30 17.16
N VAL A 179 32.25 1.48 16.61
CA VAL A 179 32.77 1.70 15.26
C VAL A 179 34.05 0.89 15.11
N LEU A 180 33.93 -0.36 14.65
CA LEU A 180 35.07 -1.24 14.41
C LEU A 180 35.95 -0.53 13.39
N THR A 181 37.22 -0.38 13.72
CA THR A 181 38.22 0.12 12.77
C THR A 181 38.22 -0.82 11.55
N ARG A 182 38.68 -0.31 10.39
CA ARG A 182 38.68 -1.10 9.16
C ARG A 182 39.38 -2.46 9.32
N LYS A 183 40.50 -2.48 10.05
CA LYS A 183 41.28 -3.69 10.37
C LYS A 183 40.45 -4.69 11.18
N GLN A 184 39.78 -4.23 12.24
CA GLN A 184 38.90 -5.08 13.05
C GLN A 184 37.70 -5.62 12.25
N ARG A 185 37.15 -4.86 11.29
CA ARG A 185 36.09 -5.37 10.39
C ARG A 185 36.61 -6.47 9.47
N GLU A 186 37.83 -6.33 8.96
CA GLU A 186 38.48 -7.34 8.13
C GLU A 186 38.75 -8.61 8.94
N GLU A 187 39.24 -8.50 10.17
CA GLU A 187 39.45 -9.63 11.10
C GLU A 187 38.13 -10.33 11.50
N VAL A 188 37.06 -9.57 11.77
CA VAL A 188 35.74 -10.16 12.04
C VAL A 188 35.21 -10.88 10.79
N LYS A 189 35.50 -10.34 9.60
CA LYS A 189 35.11 -10.96 8.33
C LYS A 189 35.90 -12.24 8.08
N THR A 190 37.21 -12.27 8.31
CA THR A 190 38.04 -13.47 8.16
C THR A 190 37.62 -14.54 9.17
N LYS A 191 37.46 -14.20 10.46
CA LYS A 191 36.94 -15.13 11.48
C LYS A 191 35.57 -15.71 11.12
N ASN A 192 34.65 -14.89 10.60
CA ASN A 192 33.34 -15.37 10.16
C ASN A 192 33.40 -16.26 8.92
N ASN A 193 34.32 -16.00 7.99
CA ASN A 193 34.53 -16.86 6.83
C ASN A 193 35.12 -18.20 7.25
N GLU A 194 36.10 -18.20 8.15
CA GLU A 194 36.75 -19.39 8.67
C GLU A 194 35.77 -20.26 9.46
N ARG A 195 34.95 -19.67 10.34
CA ARG A 195 33.87 -20.39 11.03
C ARG A 195 32.91 -21.05 10.05
N LYS A 196 32.47 -20.32 9.01
CA LYS A 196 31.58 -20.87 7.97
C LYS A 196 32.25 -21.95 7.14
N ARG A 197 33.57 -21.90 6.97
CA ARG A 197 34.35 -22.94 6.28
C ARG A 197 34.36 -24.21 7.12
N LYS A 198 34.77 -24.14 8.38
CA LYS A 198 34.75 -25.27 9.32
C LYS A 198 33.36 -25.88 9.50
N GLU A 199 32.33 -25.03 9.60
CA GLU A 199 30.93 -25.51 9.64
C GLU A 199 30.53 -26.30 8.40
N ARG A 200 31.07 -25.97 7.21
CA ARG A 200 30.77 -26.64 5.93
C ARG A 200 31.62 -27.89 5.69
N GLU A 201 32.79 -27.97 6.30
CA GLU A 201 33.64 -29.17 6.26
C GLU A 201 32.91 -30.35 6.93
N GLY A 202 32.16 -30.11 8.01
CA GLY A 202 31.30 -31.12 8.65
C GLY A 202 29.92 -31.35 7.99
N TRP A 203 29.69 -30.92 6.75
CA TRP A 203 28.39 -31.14 6.10
C TRP A 203 28.32 -32.49 5.39
N THR A 204 27.30 -33.27 5.74
CA THR A 204 26.95 -34.47 5.00
C THR A 204 26.56 -34.15 3.54
N PRO A 205 26.73 -35.08 2.59
CA PRO A 205 26.34 -34.88 1.19
C PRO A 205 24.88 -34.44 1.01
N GLN A 206 23.96 -34.97 1.85
CA GLN A 206 22.55 -34.60 1.82
C GLN A 206 22.32 -33.15 2.25
N LYS A 207 23.05 -32.66 3.26
CA LYS A 207 23.02 -31.26 3.71
C LYS A 207 23.55 -30.32 2.63
N TRP A 208 24.60 -30.72 1.92
CA TRP A 208 25.10 -30.01 0.73
C TRP A 208 24.05 -29.91 -0.38
N ARG A 209 23.34 -31.01 -0.70
CA ARG A 209 22.24 -31.00 -1.68
C ARG A 209 21.13 -30.03 -1.28
N ARG A 210 20.67 -30.08 -0.02
CA ARG A 210 19.64 -29.16 0.51
C ARG A 210 20.09 -27.69 0.45
N HIS A 211 21.35 -27.40 0.80
CA HIS A 211 21.89 -26.04 0.72
C HIS A 211 21.94 -25.52 -0.73
N ARG A 212 22.43 -26.34 -1.67
CA ARG A 212 22.49 -25.99 -3.10
C ARG A 212 21.09 -25.74 -3.68
N LYS A 213 20.10 -26.59 -3.35
CA LYS A 213 18.69 -26.40 -3.74
C LYS A 213 18.16 -25.06 -3.26
N LYS A 214 18.35 -24.74 -1.97
CA LYS A 214 17.92 -23.45 -1.37
C LYS A 214 18.62 -22.24 -2.00
N CYS A 215 19.90 -22.38 -2.37
CA CYS A 215 20.63 -21.33 -3.09
C CYS A 215 20.09 -21.11 -4.51
N ARG A 216 19.76 -22.19 -5.25
CA ARG A 216 19.09 -22.09 -6.56
C ARG A 216 17.71 -21.42 -6.43
N GLU A 217 16.89 -21.84 -5.49
CA GLU A 217 15.57 -21.24 -5.22
C GLU A 217 15.67 -19.74 -4.94
N ARG A 218 16.62 -19.31 -4.09
CA ARG A 218 16.87 -17.88 -3.83
C ARG A 218 17.30 -17.11 -5.08
N TYR A 219 18.13 -17.73 -5.93
CA TYR A 219 18.53 -17.15 -7.21
C TYR A 219 17.35 -17.00 -8.15
N HIS A 220 16.54 -18.04 -8.32
CA HIS A 220 15.33 -18.01 -9.15
C HIS A 220 14.30 -17.01 -8.64
N ALA A 221 14.03 -16.96 -7.33
CA ALA A 221 13.14 -15.97 -6.73
C ALA A 221 13.63 -14.53 -6.96
N LYS A 222 14.95 -14.30 -6.91
CA LYS A 222 15.55 -12.99 -7.21
C LYS A 222 15.47 -12.65 -8.70
N LYS A 223 15.60 -13.65 -9.59
CA LYS A 223 15.42 -13.50 -11.04
C LYS A 223 13.96 -13.18 -11.37
N ALA A 224 13.02 -13.96 -10.82
CA ALA A 224 11.57 -13.79 -10.97
C ALA A 224 11.11 -12.39 -10.54
N LYS A 225 11.56 -11.90 -9.37
CA LYS A 225 11.27 -10.53 -8.92
C LYS A 225 11.75 -9.46 -9.91
N ARG A 226 12.92 -9.66 -10.54
CA ARG A 226 13.44 -8.72 -11.54
C ARG A 226 12.67 -8.76 -12.85
N THR A 227 12.14 -9.92 -13.25
CA THR A 227 11.32 -10.06 -14.46
C THR A 227 9.89 -9.55 -14.26
N VAL A 228 9.31 -9.68 -13.06
CA VAL A 228 7.98 -9.11 -12.75
C VAL A 228 8.00 -7.58 -12.77
N ASP A 229 9.13 -6.95 -12.45
CA ASP A 229 9.30 -5.50 -12.57
C ASP A 229 9.49 -5.00 -14.04
N LEU A 230 9.52 -5.93 -15.01
CA LEU A 230 9.75 -5.67 -16.44
C LEU A 230 8.56 -6.15 -17.31
N VAL A 231 7.32 -6.01 -16.83
CA VAL A 231 6.14 -6.28 -17.68
C VAL A 231 6.20 -5.36 -18.91
N PRO A 232 6.21 -5.92 -20.14
CA PRO A 232 6.08 -5.15 -21.36
C PRO A 232 4.68 -4.52 -21.40
N SER A 233 4.63 -3.21 -21.58
CA SER A 233 3.42 -2.53 -22.03
C SER A 233 3.03 -3.16 -23.37
N THR A 234 1.82 -3.70 -23.44
CA THR A 234 1.17 -4.17 -24.67
C THR A 234 1.22 -3.05 -25.70
N ALA A 235 2.04 -3.23 -26.74
CA ALA A 235 2.01 -2.49 -27.98
C ALA A 235 2.36 -3.50 -29.07
N GLU A 236 1.51 -3.50 -30.09
CA GLU A 236 1.34 -4.51 -31.12
C GLU A 236 2.60 -4.82 -31.93
N GLU A 237 2.61 -6.05 -32.41
CA GLU A 237 3.67 -6.72 -33.16
C GLU A 237 3.81 -6.15 -34.57
N THR A 238 5.02 -5.71 -34.90
CA THR A 238 5.52 -5.79 -36.28
C THR A 238 6.77 -6.65 -36.28
N GLN A 239 6.67 -7.80 -36.95
CA GLN A 239 7.76 -8.72 -37.24
C GLN A 239 8.87 -8.01 -38.01
N THR A 240 10.09 -7.99 -37.45
CA THR A 240 11.32 -7.82 -38.21
C THR A 240 12.41 -8.71 -37.61
N ASP A 241 12.73 -9.75 -38.37
CA ASP A 241 13.95 -10.55 -38.49
C ASP A 241 15.02 -10.48 -37.38
N CYS A 242 15.17 -11.62 -36.70
CA CYS A 242 16.39 -12.43 -36.65
C CYS A 242 17.75 -11.73 -36.45
N VAL A 243 17.90 -10.78 -35.52
CA VAL A 243 19.24 -10.37 -35.04
C VAL A 243 19.30 -10.27 -33.51
N ASN A 244 19.70 -11.39 -32.89
CA ASN A 244 20.18 -11.56 -31.50
C ASN A 244 19.70 -10.49 -30.46
N PRO A 245 18.71 -10.80 -29.61
CA PRO A 245 17.91 -9.82 -28.86
C PRO A 245 18.56 -9.37 -27.55
N LEU A 246 19.89 -9.30 -27.47
CA LEU A 246 20.53 -8.96 -26.20
C LEU A 246 20.37 -7.47 -25.85
N TRP A 247 20.29 -6.57 -26.84
CA TRP A 247 20.35 -5.12 -26.61
C TRP A 247 19.22 -4.40 -27.33
N SER A 248 18.43 -3.58 -26.62
CA SER A 248 17.37 -2.76 -27.22
C SER A 248 17.93 -1.76 -28.24
N LYS A 249 17.14 -1.43 -29.27
CA LYS A 249 17.50 -0.47 -30.35
C LYS A 249 18.04 0.86 -29.78
N ARG A 250 17.40 1.35 -28.70
CA ARG A 250 17.80 2.56 -27.96
C ARG A 250 19.13 2.40 -27.21
N SER A 251 19.44 1.20 -26.73
CA SER A 251 20.72 0.89 -26.08
C SER A 251 21.85 0.80 -27.11
N ARG A 252 21.62 0.17 -28.28
CA ARG A 252 22.57 0.17 -29.41
C ARG A 252 22.85 1.59 -29.89
N GLN A 253 21.82 2.40 -30.16
CA GLN A 253 21.99 3.79 -30.59
C GLN A 253 22.76 4.65 -29.57
N ARG A 254 22.53 4.44 -28.27
CA ARG A 254 23.28 5.13 -27.21
C ARG A 254 24.72 4.64 -27.09
N ALA A 255 24.98 3.36 -27.37
CA ALA A 255 26.33 2.81 -27.38
C ALA A 255 27.11 3.36 -28.58
N VAL A 256 26.52 3.32 -29.78
CA VAL A 256 27.09 3.87 -31.01
C VAL A 256 27.36 5.36 -30.87
N LYS A 257 26.37 6.15 -30.43
CA LYS A 257 26.56 7.60 -30.20
C LYS A 257 27.72 7.89 -29.22
N LYS A 258 27.83 7.12 -28.14
CA LYS A 258 28.93 7.28 -27.17
C LYS A 258 30.29 6.88 -27.71
N VAL A 259 30.36 5.96 -28.67
CA VAL A 259 31.61 5.63 -29.36
C VAL A 259 31.96 6.74 -30.35
N MET A 260 30.98 7.21 -31.12
CA MET A 260 31.16 8.28 -32.10
C MET A 260 31.52 9.64 -31.48
N ASP A 261 30.97 9.96 -30.30
CA ASP A 261 31.27 11.20 -29.57
C ASP A 261 32.71 11.23 -29.00
N VAL A 262 33.41 10.09 -28.97
CA VAL A 262 34.76 9.95 -28.40
C VAL A 262 35.83 9.85 -29.49
N LEU A 263 35.45 9.46 -30.71
CA LEU A 263 36.37 9.47 -31.84
C LEU A 263 36.73 10.91 -32.24
N PRO A 264 37.96 11.16 -32.72
CA PRO A 264 38.37 12.45 -33.24
C PRO A 264 37.35 13.01 -34.23
N ARG A 265 37.21 14.35 -34.26
CA ARG A 265 36.34 15.02 -35.23
C ARG A 265 36.94 15.02 -36.64
N GLU A 266 38.26 15.05 -36.73
CA GLU A 266 39.00 14.84 -37.98
C GLU A 266 38.77 13.43 -38.52
N ARG A 267 38.27 13.36 -39.76
CA ARG A 267 37.82 12.13 -40.40
C ARG A 267 38.95 11.11 -40.57
N GLN A 268 40.13 11.54 -41.02
CA GLN A 268 41.30 10.66 -41.18
C GLN A 268 41.69 9.96 -39.88
N LYS A 269 41.91 10.71 -38.80
CA LYS A 269 42.26 10.14 -37.48
C LYS A 269 41.17 9.23 -36.91
N ARG A 270 39.90 9.53 -37.20
CA ARG A 270 38.77 8.65 -36.84
C ARG A 270 38.84 7.33 -37.61
N ASP A 271 39.06 7.40 -38.91
CA ASP A 271 39.11 6.24 -39.80
C ASP A 271 40.32 5.36 -39.49
N ASP A 272 41.46 5.95 -39.11
CA ASP A 272 42.66 5.22 -38.66
C ASP A 272 42.41 4.46 -37.35
N ILE A 273 41.75 5.09 -36.36
CA ILE A 273 41.39 4.44 -35.10
C ILE A 273 40.37 3.32 -35.33
N VAL A 274 39.38 3.54 -36.19
CA VAL A 274 38.39 2.51 -36.52
C VAL A 274 39.07 1.36 -37.26
N LYS A 275 39.92 1.62 -38.26
CA LYS A 275 40.75 0.59 -38.92
C LYS A 275 41.61 -0.18 -37.94
N HIS A 276 42.28 0.50 -37.01
CA HIS A 276 43.10 -0.15 -35.99
C HIS A 276 42.25 -1.03 -35.07
N ILE A 277 41.07 -0.58 -34.63
CA ILE A 277 40.14 -1.39 -33.82
C ILE A 277 39.72 -2.63 -34.63
N PHE A 278 39.33 -2.47 -35.89
CA PHE A 278 38.92 -3.59 -36.74
C PHE A 278 40.06 -4.56 -37.05
N GLN A 279 41.29 -4.10 -37.26
CA GLN A 279 42.47 -4.97 -37.40
C GLN A 279 42.79 -5.71 -36.11
N THR A 280 42.71 -5.02 -34.95
CA THR A 280 42.99 -5.63 -33.65
C THR A 280 41.93 -6.66 -33.26
N PHE A 281 40.66 -6.45 -33.61
CA PHE A 281 39.58 -7.41 -33.36
C PHE A 281 39.47 -8.48 -34.45
N GLY A 282 39.86 -8.17 -35.70
CA GLY A 282 39.95 -9.11 -36.81
C GLY A 282 41.00 -10.19 -36.56
N SER A 283 42.20 -9.82 -36.08
CA SER A 283 43.25 -10.77 -35.69
C SER A 283 42.92 -11.60 -34.43
N VAL A 284 41.88 -11.24 -33.66
CA VAL A 284 41.43 -12.04 -32.50
C VAL A 284 40.39 -13.09 -32.93
N MET A 285 39.88 -13.02 -34.16
CA MET A 285 38.87 -13.95 -34.69
C MET A 285 39.36 -14.76 -35.90
N GLY A 286 40.57 -14.50 -36.40
CA GLY A 286 41.25 -15.31 -37.41
C GLY A 286 42.41 -16.06 -36.80
N GLU A 287 42.36 -17.39 -36.83
CA GLU A 287 43.52 -18.25 -36.63
C GLU A 287 44.46 -18.07 -37.82
N GLY A 288 45.69 -17.61 -37.59
CA GLY A 288 46.69 -17.49 -38.66
C GLY A 288 47.67 -16.34 -38.47
N GLU A 289 48.72 -16.63 -37.71
CA GLU A 289 50.11 -16.18 -37.87
C GLU A 289 50.54 -14.71 -37.73
N GLU A 290 51.77 -14.63 -37.19
CA GLU A 290 52.71 -13.52 -37.01
C GLU A 290 52.37 -12.33 -36.10
N LYS A 291 52.90 -12.43 -34.87
CA LYS A 291 53.06 -11.33 -33.92
C LYS A 291 54.09 -10.32 -34.44
N SER A 292 53.65 -9.27 -35.12
CA SER A 292 54.46 -8.07 -35.32
C SER A 292 54.31 -7.08 -34.15
N LYS A 293 55.40 -6.41 -33.83
CA LYS A 293 55.67 -5.59 -32.65
C LYS A 293 54.75 -4.35 -32.59
N ALA A 294 53.76 -4.35 -31.70
CA ALA A 294 52.88 -3.17 -31.45
C ALA A 294 52.81 -2.65 -29.99
N PRO A 295 53.90 -2.53 -29.18
CA PRO A 295 53.82 -1.84 -27.89
C PRO A 295 54.11 -0.33 -27.94
N LEU A 296 54.69 0.22 -29.02
CA LEU A 296 55.24 1.59 -28.99
C LEU A 296 54.18 2.69 -29.21
N ALA A 297 53.18 2.49 -30.08
CA ALA A 297 52.21 3.55 -30.43
C ALA A 297 51.21 3.90 -29.30
N ILE A 298 50.96 3.00 -28.34
CA ILE A 298 50.02 3.26 -27.23
C ILE A 298 50.64 4.21 -26.20
N ASN A 299 51.98 4.24 -26.09
CA ASN A 299 52.67 5.10 -25.13
C ASN A 299 52.70 6.57 -25.53
N GLU A 300 52.53 6.90 -26.82
CA GLU A 300 52.51 8.29 -27.31
C GLU A 300 51.15 8.98 -27.21
N LEU A 301 50.07 8.24 -26.90
CA LEU A 301 48.76 8.87 -26.71
C LEU A 301 48.75 9.81 -25.49
N ASP A 302 48.20 11.01 -25.69
CA ASP A 302 47.98 11.97 -24.61
C ASP A 302 47.17 11.35 -23.47
N ARG A 303 47.55 11.73 -22.24
CA ARG A 303 47.02 11.23 -20.97
C ARG A 303 45.50 11.38 -20.88
N MET A 304 44.92 12.40 -21.51
CA MET A 304 43.46 12.59 -21.62
C MET A 304 42.78 11.53 -22.48
N THR A 305 43.41 11.14 -23.59
CA THR A 305 42.88 10.15 -24.52
C THR A 305 42.99 8.74 -23.93
N LYS A 306 44.11 8.43 -23.27
CA LYS A 306 44.28 7.22 -22.44
C LYS A 306 43.19 7.10 -21.36
N ARG A 307 42.90 8.20 -20.64
CA ARG A 307 41.83 8.25 -19.62
C ARG A 307 40.45 7.98 -20.22
N LYS A 308 40.13 8.53 -21.40
CA LYS A 308 38.84 8.33 -22.06
C LYS A 308 38.67 6.90 -22.58
N MET A 309 39.72 6.31 -23.17
CA MET A 309 39.71 4.91 -23.61
C MET A 309 39.58 3.94 -22.44
N ALA A 310 40.33 4.17 -21.36
CA ALA A 310 40.18 3.41 -20.12
C ALA A 310 38.74 3.50 -19.56
N GLN A 311 38.09 4.68 -19.60
CA GLN A 311 36.69 4.86 -19.18
C GLN A 311 35.66 4.11 -20.05
N ILE A 312 35.93 3.92 -21.33
CA ILE A 312 35.08 3.15 -22.24
C ILE A 312 35.24 1.65 -21.97
N ALA A 313 36.49 1.19 -21.83
CA ALA A 313 36.81 -0.18 -21.47
C ALA A 313 36.32 -0.56 -20.04
N LEU A 314 36.28 0.42 -19.13
CA LEU A 314 35.67 0.35 -17.79
C LEU A 314 34.15 0.11 -17.81
N LYS A 315 33.44 0.55 -18.85
CA LYS A 315 31.99 0.35 -18.99
C LYS A 315 31.65 -1.05 -19.53
N SER A 316 32.55 -1.68 -20.27
CA SER A 316 32.29 -2.97 -20.92
C SER A 316 32.68 -4.21 -20.11
N ALA A 317 33.55 -4.13 -19.09
CA ALA A 317 33.91 -5.33 -18.33
C ALA A 317 34.38 -5.09 -16.88
N LYS A 318 33.62 -5.62 -15.90
CA LYS A 318 34.04 -5.70 -14.49
C LYS A 318 35.29 -6.56 -14.26
N ARG A 319 35.58 -7.53 -15.14
CA ARG A 319 36.79 -8.37 -15.08
C ARG A 319 38.00 -7.73 -15.77
N LYS A 320 37.81 -7.00 -16.88
CA LYS A 320 38.91 -6.30 -17.57
C LYS A 320 39.39 -5.05 -16.83
N MET A 321 38.64 -4.55 -15.84
CA MET A 321 39.07 -3.41 -15.01
C MET A 321 40.44 -3.61 -14.37
N ARG A 322 40.80 -4.84 -13.96
CA ARG A 322 42.09 -5.09 -13.32
C ARG A 322 43.22 -5.00 -14.35
N ASN A 323 43.06 -5.67 -15.50
CA ASN A 323 44.00 -5.58 -16.61
C ASN A 323 44.15 -4.15 -17.15
N ILE A 324 43.06 -3.38 -17.29
CA ILE A 324 43.11 -1.97 -17.72
C ILE A 324 43.83 -1.11 -16.68
N CYS A 325 43.64 -1.35 -15.39
CA CYS A 325 44.39 -0.65 -14.34
C CYS A 325 45.90 -0.93 -14.45
N GLU A 326 46.27 -2.18 -14.76
CA GLU A 326 47.66 -2.60 -14.99
C GLU A 326 48.22 -2.00 -16.29
N THR A 327 47.46 -1.98 -17.39
CA THR A 327 47.93 -1.45 -18.69
C THR A 327 48.11 0.07 -18.69
N PHE A 328 47.32 0.80 -17.91
CA PHE A 328 47.38 2.27 -17.83
C PHE A 328 48.06 2.79 -16.56
N ASP A 329 48.62 1.90 -15.76
CA ASP A 329 49.26 2.18 -14.46
C ASP A 329 48.42 3.09 -13.55
N MET A 330 47.12 2.80 -13.50
CA MET A 330 46.14 3.57 -12.72
C MET A 330 45.59 2.71 -11.60
N SER A 331 45.60 3.23 -10.37
CA SER A 331 45.06 2.47 -9.25
C SER A 331 43.55 2.25 -9.40
N HIS A 332 43.11 1.02 -9.13
CA HIS A 332 41.70 0.64 -9.17
C HIS A 332 40.83 1.50 -8.23
N THR A 333 41.40 1.99 -7.12
CA THR A 333 40.71 2.88 -6.18
C THR A 333 40.48 4.27 -6.77
N TYR A 334 41.41 4.77 -7.59
CA TYR A 334 41.28 6.05 -8.30
C TYR A 334 40.13 6.02 -9.32
N LEU A 335 40.02 4.96 -10.12
CA LEU A 335 38.94 4.79 -11.09
C LEU A 335 37.55 4.63 -10.44
N GLN A 336 37.48 3.94 -9.28
CA GLN A 336 36.25 3.91 -8.49
C GLN A 336 35.87 5.30 -7.94
N ARG A 337 36.85 6.15 -7.63
CA ARG A 337 36.64 7.51 -7.15
C ARG A 337 36.03 8.39 -8.25
N ILE A 338 36.57 8.32 -9.48
CA ILE A 338 36.03 9.03 -10.65
C ILE A 338 34.58 8.63 -10.94
N LYS A 339 34.27 7.32 -10.90
CA LYS A 339 32.90 6.82 -11.10
C LYS A 339 31.91 7.35 -10.05
N LYS A 340 32.37 7.55 -8.81
CA LYS A 340 31.56 8.15 -7.73
C LYS A 340 31.38 9.66 -7.95
N MET A 341 32.40 10.36 -8.44
CA MET A 341 32.35 11.79 -8.74
C MET A 341 31.38 12.11 -9.88
N ASP A 342 31.34 11.29 -10.93
CA ASP A 342 30.36 11.44 -12.02
C ASP A 342 28.92 11.22 -11.53
N ASN A 343 28.68 10.22 -10.67
CA ASN A 343 27.35 10.01 -10.11
C ASN A 343 26.90 11.16 -9.18
N SER A 344 27.81 11.78 -8.43
CA SER A 344 27.48 12.97 -7.64
C SER A 344 27.17 14.19 -8.51
N ASN A 345 27.83 14.32 -9.68
CA ASN A 345 27.57 15.42 -10.61
C ASN A 345 26.28 15.20 -11.42
N VAL A 346 25.94 13.96 -11.78
CA VAL A 346 24.64 13.60 -12.38
C VAL A 346 23.49 13.81 -11.40
N LEU A 347 23.72 13.63 -10.10
CA LEU A 347 22.74 13.98 -9.05
C LEU A 347 22.66 15.49 -8.78
N ARG A 348 23.75 16.25 -8.97
CA ARG A 348 23.77 17.72 -8.87
C ARG A 348 23.10 18.42 -10.06
N ARG A 349 23.08 17.82 -11.24
CA ARG A 349 22.34 18.30 -12.41
C ARG A 349 20.91 17.77 -12.50
N LYS A 350 20.17 17.74 -11.39
CA LYS A 350 18.72 17.89 -11.53
C LYS A 350 18.52 19.29 -12.07
N SER A 351 18.15 19.40 -13.35
CA SER A 351 18.05 20.69 -14.05
C SER A 351 17.27 21.70 -13.21
N LEU A 352 17.62 22.98 -13.28
CA LEU A 352 16.85 24.06 -12.66
C LEU A 352 15.35 23.97 -13.01
N THR A 353 15.04 23.49 -14.21
CA THR A 353 13.67 23.19 -14.66
C THR A 353 12.96 22.12 -13.82
N THR A 354 13.69 21.11 -13.32
CA THR A 354 13.13 20.08 -12.40
C THR A 354 12.83 20.68 -11.03
N LEU A 355 13.66 21.61 -10.54
CA LEU A 355 13.43 22.30 -9.27
C LEU A 355 12.25 23.28 -9.36
N LYS A 356 12.12 24.01 -10.47
CA LYS A 356 10.98 24.91 -10.72
C LYS A 356 9.67 24.13 -10.72
N ARG A 357 9.58 23.05 -11.51
CA ARG A 357 8.39 22.15 -11.52
C ARG A 357 8.07 21.56 -10.15
N HIS A 358 9.09 21.15 -9.39
CA HIS A 358 8.89 20.63 -8.05
C HIS A 358 8.29 21.68 -7.10
N ARG A 359 8.71 22.95 -7.22
CA ARG A 359 8.14 24.05 -6.42
C ARG A 359 6.70 24.36 -6.83
N GLU A 360 6.41 24.41 -8.13
CA GLU A 360 5.06 24.64 -8.67
C GLU A 360 4.07 23.56 -8.21
N VAL A 361 4.44 22.28 -8.35
CA VAL A 361 3.60 21.16 -7.88
C VAL A 361 3.42 21.22 -6.35
N HIS A 362 4.48 21.53 -5.60
CA HIS A 362 4.38 21.70 -4.14
C HIS A 362 3.44 22.84 -3.75
N ALA A 363 3.52 24.00 -4.43
CA ALA A 363 2.66 25.15 -4.17
C ALA A 363 1.20 24.78 -4.45
N PHE A 364 0.93 24.10 -5.57
CA PHE A 364 -0.42 23.63 -5.91
C PHE A 364 -1.02 22.72 -4.84
N TYR A 365 -0.26 21.73 -4.33
CA TYR A 365 -0.73 20.86 -3.24
C TYR A 365 -1.05 21.63 -1.94
N LYS A 366 -0.41 22.77 -1.71
CA LYS A 366 -0.56 23.58 -0.50
C LYS A 366 -1.63 24.67 -0.61
N LEU A 367 -2.28 24.81 -1.76
CA LEU A 367 -3.38 25.76 -1.89
C LEU A 367 -4.50 25.42 -0.89
N PRO A 368 -5.11 26.42 -0.21
CA PRO A 368 -6.16 26.18 0.78
C PRO A 368 -7.39 25.44 0.22
N GLN A 369 -7.63 25.55 -1.09
CA GLN A 369 -8.67 24.81 -1.81
C GLN A 369 -8.36 23.30 -1.89
N ASN A 370 -7.08 22.96 -2.00
CA ASN A 370 -6.61 21.60 -2.25
C ASN A 370 -6.28 20.83 -0.97
N ALA A 371 -5.77 21.52 0.05
CA ALA A 371 -5.42 20.93 1.32
C ALA A 371 -5.84 21.79 2.51
N THR A 372 -6.28 21.15 3.59
CA THR A 372 -6.59 21.78 4.87
C THR A 372 -5.42 21.61 5.83
N GLU A 373 -5.04 22.66 6.56
CA GLU A 373 -4.06 22.56 7.64
C GLU A 373 -4.66 21.86 8.86
N LEU A 374 -3.91 20.96 9.50
CA LEU A 374 -4.31 20.38 10.77
C LEU A 374 -3.84 21.28 11.92
N SER A 375 -4.77 21.73 12.77
CA SER A 375 -4.47 22.64 13.89
C SER A 375 -3.64 22.01 15.03
N GLU A 376 -3.40 20.69 15.00
CA GLU A 376 -2.64 20.03 16.05
C GLU A 376 -1.15 20.44 16.06
N LYS A 377 -0.80 21.33 17.01
CA LYS A 377 0.57 21.73 17.36
C LYS A 377 1.54 20.54 17.57
N LYS A 378 1.02 19.35 17.90
CA LYS A 378 1.81 18.13 18.16
C LYS A 378 2.26 17.39 16.88
N LYS A 379 1.84 17.81 15.68
CA LYS A 379 2.16 17.13 14.41
C LYS A 379 3.21 17.85 13.55
N ILE A 380 4.01 18.74 14.13
CA ILE A 380 5.27 19.17 13.51
C ILE A 380 6.27 18.03 13.65
N THR A 381 6.23 17.08 12.71
CA THR A 381 7.22 16.01 12.70
C THR A 381 8.60 16.59 12.41
N SER A 382 9.64 16.14 13.11
CA SER A 382 11.04 16.51 12.80
C SER A 382 11.39 16.28 11.31
N LYS A 383 10.70 15.34 10.67
CA LYS A 383 10.81 15.02 9.24
C LYS A 383 10.23 16.08 8.29
N SER A 384 9.27 16.90 8.73
CA SER A 384 8.66 17.97 7.92
C SER A 384 9.34 19.33 8.08
N LYS A 385 10.50 19.40 8.77
CA LYS A 385 11.29 20.63 8.94
C LYS A 385 10.46 21.83 9.44
N GLY A 386 9.60 21.62 10.42
CA GLY A 386 8.78 22.71 10.96
C GLY A 386 7.46 22.97 10.21
N GLN A 387 7.20 22.34 9.07
CA GLN A 387 5.96 22.57 8.31
C GLN A 387 4.76 21.87 8.97
N THR A 388 3.63 22.58 9.03
CA THR A 388 2.33 22.07 9.45
C THR A 388 1.93 20.88 8.57
N THR A 389 1.31 19.88 9.19
CA THR A 389 0.76 18.75 8.45
C THR A 389 -0.54 19.19 7.81
N MET A 390 -0.66 18.99 6.50
CA MET A 390 -1.87 19.30 5.76
C MET A 390 -2.50 18.01 5.24
N VAL A 391 -3.78 18.04 4.93
CA VAL A 391 -4.47 16.91 4.30
C VAL A 391 -5.24 17.35 3.08
N LEU A 392 -5.14 16.56 2.02
CA LEU A 392 -5.87 16.81 0.78
C LEU A 392 -7.37 16.63 0.98
N LYS A 393 -8.14 17.61 0.49
CA LYS A 393 -9.60 17.59 0.51
C LYS A 393 -10.18 16.61 -0.51
N GLU A 394 -9.47 16.38 -1.60
CA GLU A 394 -9.90 15.51 -2.69
C GLU A 394 -8.95 14.34 -2.96
N THR A 395 -9.33 13.48 -3.92
CA THR A 395 -8.46 12.41 -4.39
C THR A 395 -7.29 12.95 -5.22
N LEU A 396 -6.18 12.21 -5.30
CA LEU A 396 -5.06 12.61 -6.15
C LEU A 396 -5.43 12.74 -7.64
N ARG A 397 -6.43 11.98 -8.11
CA ARG A 397 -6.85 12.01 -9.52
C ARG A 397 -7.58 13.31 -9.86
N THR A 398 -8.53 13.74 -9.02
CA THR A 398 -9.28 14.98 -9.22
C THR A 398 -8.36 16.20 -9.10
N LEU A 399 -7.49 16.21 -8.08
CA LEU A 399 -6.44 17.23 -7.94
C LEU A 399 -5.52 17.34 -9.15
N TYR A 400 -5.16 16.20 -9.75
CA TYR A 400 -4.32 16.18 -10.94
C TYR A 400 -5.07 16.75 -12.16
N GLN A 401 -6.36 16.47 -12.31
CA GLN A 401 -7.18 17.07 -13.37
C GLN A 401 -7.24 18.60 -13.22
N GLY A 402 -7.48 19.11 -12.01
CA GLY A 402 -7.42 20.55 -11.74
C GLY A 402 -6.03 21.16 -11.96
N TYR A 403 -4.96 20.42 -11.64
CA TYR A 403 -3.59 20.85 -11.94
C TYR A 403 -3.33 20.96 -13.45
N MET A 404 -3.83 20.01 -14.25
CA MET A 404 -3.69 20.03 -15.71
C MET A 404 -4.41 21.22 -16.36
N GLN A 405 -5.53 21.66 -15.79
CA GLN A 405 -6.31 22.79 -16.30
C GLN A 405 -5.64 24.13 -16.00
N ASN A 406 -4.96 24.26 -14.85
CA ASN A 406 -4.47 25.54 -14.33
C ASN A 406 -2.98 25.81 -14.59
N MET A 407 -2.22 24.87 -15.17
CA MET A 407 -0.76 24.98 -15.27
C MET A 407 -0.24 24.80 -16.70
N GLU A 408 0.62 25.72 -17.14
CA GLU A 408 1.26 25.73 -18.46
C GLU A 408 2.18 24.53 -18.73
N ASN A 409 2.75 23.93 -17.67
CA ASN A 409 3.74 22.86 -17.77
C ASN A 409 3.19 21.56 -17.17
N PRO A 410 2.37 20.81 -17.90
CA PRO A 410 1.80 19.58 -17.39
C PRO A 410 2.90 18.55 -17.07
N VAL A 411 2.84 17.99 -15.87
CA VAL A 411 3.64 16.82 -15.47
C VAL A 411 2.79 15.57 -15.59
N SER A 412 3.39 14.39 -15.77
CA SER A 412 2.61 13.14 -15.74
C SER A 412 2.04 12.86 -14.34
N PHE A 413 0.91 12.15 -14.26
CA PHE A 413 0.27 11.79 -12.99
C PHE A 413 1.22 11.06 -12.02
N SER A 414 2.03 10.14 -12.52
CA SER A 414 3.03 9.42 -11.72
C SER A 414 4.07 10.37 -11.12
N LEU A 415 4.52 11.36 -11.90
CA LEU A 415 5.46 12.38 -11.42
C LEU A 415 4.78 13.31 -10.40
N PHE A 416 3.58 13.80 -10.69
CA PHE A 416 2.74 14.61 -9.78
C PHE A 416 2.56 13.94 -8.41
N LYS A 417 2.23 12.64 -8.40
CA LYS A 417 2.11 11.84 -7.18
C LYS A 417 3.43 11.71 -6.44
N SER A 418 4.54 11.51 -7.16
CA SER A 418 5.87 11.38 -6.54
C SER A 418 6.40 12.69 -5.97
N LEU A 419 5.98 13.82 -6.55
CA LEU A 419 6.33 15.18 -6.13
C LEU A 419 5.42 15.70 -5.02
N ARG A 420 4.56 14.86 -4.43
CA ARG A 420 3.72 15.26 -3.30
C ARG A 420 4.60 15.61 -2.07
N PRO A 421 4.39 16.78 -1.43
CA PRO A 421 5.07 17.10 -0.19
C PRO A 421 4.83 16.03 0.89
N LYS A 422 5.86 15.73 1.70
CA LYS A 422 5.75 14.72 2.76
C LYS A 422 4.80 15.12 3.91
N ASN A 423 4.66 16.42 4.13
CA ASN A 423 3.75 17.02 5.12
C ASN A 423 2.29 17.05 4.62
N VAL A 424 2.04 16.80 3.34
CA VAL A 424 0.70 16.70 2.75
C VAL A 424 0.28 15.23 2.73
N LYS A 425 -0.74 14.90 3.53
CA LYS A 425 -1.30 13.55 3.65
C LYS A 425 -2.49 13.36 2.71
N LEU A 426 -2.84 12.10 2.45
CA LEU A 426 -4.04 11.76 1.68
C LEU A 426 -5.25 11.80 2.61
N SER A 427 -6.43 12.12 2.07
CA SER A 427 -7.69 12.06 2.80
C SER A 427 -7.89 10.72 3.52
N HIS A 428 -7.66 9.58 2.86
CA HIS A 428 -7.81 8.26 3.50
C HIS A 428 -6.79 7.94 4.60
N THR A 429 -5.69 8.70 4.71
CA THR A 429 -4.75 8.56 5.83
C THR A 429 -5.23 9.29 7.09
N GLU A 430 -6.33 10.05 7.00
CA GLU A 430 -7.07 10.62 8.13
C GLU A 430 -8.02 9.61 8.77
N LYS A 431 -7.47 8.61 9.46
CA LYS A 431 -8.24 8.06 10.59
C LYS A 431 -8.48 9.09 11.72
N LEU A 432 -7.97 10.32 11.54
CA LEU A 432 -7.88 11.36 12.56
C LEU A 432 -8.79 12.57 12.32
N ASN A 433 -9.45 12.68 11.15
CA ASN A 433 -10.34 13.82 10.84
C ASN A 433 -11.81 13.40 10.68
N GLN A 434 -12.13 12.17 11.06
CA GLN A 434 -13.51 11.74 11.23
C GLN A 434 -13.87 11.99 12.69
N CYS A 435 -15.01 12.64 12.97
CA CYS A 435 -15.50 12.71 14.33
C CYS A 435 -15.69 11.28 14.84
N LEU A 436 -14.91 10.88 15.84
CA LEU A 436 -15.04 9.58 16.52
C LEU A 436 -16.03 9.68 17.70
N CYS A 437 -16.90 10.68 17.65
CA CYS A 437 -17.99 10.83 18.58
C CYS A 437 -19.02 9.73 18.35
N GLU A 438 -19.75 9.41 19.43
CA GLU A 438 -20.75 8.35 19.46
C GLU A 438 -21.80 8.49 18.36
N MET A 439 -22.26 9.71 18.09
CA MET A 439 -23.26 9.96 17.04
C MET A 439 -22.73 9.60 15.64
N CYS A 440 -21.53 10.06 15.27
CA CYS A 440 -20.93 9.73 13.97
C CYS A 440 -20.69 8.23 13.81
N GLU A 441 -20.17 7.58 14.85
CA GLU A 441 -19.90 6.14 14.81
C GLU A 441 -21.21 5.33 14.72
N ASN A 442 -22.26 5.74 15.44
CA ASN A 442 -23.58 5.10 15.38
C ASN A 442 -24.24 5.25 14.02
N VAL A 443 -24.21 6.44 13.43
CA VAL A 443 -24.69 6.66 12.05
C VAL A 443 -23.90 5.79 11.08
N GLN A 444 -22.58 5.67 11.23
CA GLN A 444 -21.76 4.83 10.36
C GLN A 444 -22.06 3.34 10.50
N LEU A 445 -22.22 2.83 11.72
CA LEU A 445 -22.53 1.43 11.99
C LEU A 445 -23.90 1.06 11.40
N LYS A 446 -24.92 1.89 11.63
CA LYS A 446 -26.26 1.71 11.07
C LYS A 446 -26.26 1.78 9.53
N THR A 447 -25.52 2.73 8.96
CA THR A 447 -25.35 2.85 7.50
C THR A 447 -24.77 1.56 6.88
N LYS A 448 -23.80 0.93 7.54
CA LYS A 448 -23.21 -0.34 7.07
C LYS A 448 -24.23 -1.47 7.05
N THR A 449 -25.09 -1.56 8.07
CA THR A 449 -26.17 -2.56 8.12
C THR A 449 -27.29 -2.26 7.14
N LEU A 450 -27.58 -0.98 6.86
CA LEU A 450 -28.67 -0.57 5.98
C LEU A 450 -28.34 -0.75 4.48
N ASN A 451 -27.10 -0.47 4.07
CA ASN A 451 -26.68 -0.50 2.67
C ASN A 451 -26.95 -1.79 1.87
N PRO A 452 -26.84 -3.01 2.45
CA PRO A 452 -27.24 -4.24 1.79
C PRO A 452 -28.71 -4.27 1.36
N HIS A 453 -29.59 -3.57 2.08
CA HIS A 453 -31.03 -3.49 1.80
C HIS A 453 -31.41 -2.36 0.86
N LEU A 454 -30.46 -1.50 0.48
CA LEU A 454 -30.70 -0.39 -0.45
C LEU A 454 -30.25 -0.76 -1.87
N PRO A 455 -30.96 -0.29 -2.91
CA PRO A 455 -30.50 -0.35 -4.29
C PRO A 455 -29.11 0.27 -4.43
N GLN A 456 -28.30 -0.24 -5.37
CA GLN A 456 -26.90 0.17 -5.52
C GLN A 456 -26.71 1.69 -5.71
N GLU A 457 -27.65 2.35 -6.37
CA GLU A 457 -27.67 3.79 -6.64
C GLU A 457 -27.95 4.64 -5.38
N ARG A 458 -28.66 4.07 -4.40
CA ARG A 458 -29.06 4.75 -3.15
C ARG A 458 -28.12 4.45 -1.98
N ARG A 459 -27.08 3.63 -2.17
CA ARG A 459 -26.15 3.27 -1.10
C ARG A 459 -25.39 4.48 -0.55
N LEU A 460 -25.40 4.60 0.77
CA LEU A 460 -24.75 5.67 1.53
C LEU A 460 -23.32 5.21 1.88
N ARG A 461 -22.31 5.64 1.13
CA ARG A 461 -20.92 5.15 1.28
C ARG A 461 -20.14 5.89 2.36
N SER A 462 -20.57 7.09 2.69
CA SER A 462 -19.93 7.99 3.64
C SER A 462 -20.97 8.75 4.47
N LEU A 463 -20.53 9.31 5.60
CA LEU A 463 -21.37 10.20 6.42
C LEU A 463 -21.83 11.44 5.64
N PHE A 464 -21.06 11.88 4.64
CA PHE A 464 -21.44 12.98 3.75
C PHE A 464 -22.57 12.61 2.79
N ASP A 465 -22.67 11.34 2.40
CA ASP A 465 -23.79 10.89 1.55
C ASP A 465 -25.10 10.94 2.34
N VAL A 466 -25.06 10.67 3.65
CA VAL A 466 -26.22 10.84 4.55
C VAL A 466 -26.69 12.29 4.55
N VAL A 467 -25.75 13.23 4.77
CA VAL A 467 -26.07 14.67 4.73
C VAL A 467 -26.56 15.10 3.36
N ARG A 468 -25.94 14.61 2.28
CA ARG A 468 -26.36 14.94 0.90
C ARG A 468 -27.77 14.42 0.58
N ALA A 469 -28.14 13.24 1.11
CA ALA A 469 -29.49 12.72 0.99
C ALA A 469 -30.52 13.57 1.76
N MET A 470 -30.10 14.22 2.85
CA MET A 470 -30.94 15.12 3.63
C MET A 470 -31.07 16.52 3.04
N LEU A 471 -29.97 17.15 2.60
CA LEU A 471 -29.93 18.58 2.30
C LEU A 471 -30.25 18.93 0.84
N CYS A 472 -30.58 20.20 0.57
CA CYS A 472 -30.62 20.76 -0.78
C CYS A 472 -29.21 20.81 -1.39
N PRO A 473 -29.07 20.67 -2.72
CA PRO A 473 -27.83 21.01 -3.42
C PRO A 473 -27.41 22.44 -3.07
N SER A 474 -26.12 22.66 -2.82
CA SER A 474 -25.58 23.98 -2.52
C SER A 474 -24.89 24.52 -3.77
N GLU A 475 -25.25 25.74 -4.17
CA GLU A 475 -24.49 26.51 -5.17
C GLU A 475 -23.23 27.12 -4.56
N SER A 476 -23.26 27.37 -3.25
CA SER A 476 -22.16 27.94 -2.48
C SER A 476 -21.26 26.84 -1.88
N PRO A 477 -20.02 27.17 -1.44
CA PRO A 477 -19.14 26.21 -0.77
C PRO A 477 -19.75 25.63 0.53
N PHE A 478 -20.75 26.29 1.11
CA PHE A 478 -21.45 25.87 2.32
C PHE A 478 -22.97 25.83 2.10
N HIS A 479 -23.64 24.83 2.67
CA HIS A 479 -25.11 24.79 2.67
C HIS A 479 -25.68 25.92 3.53
N ASP A 480 -26.85 26.43 3.15
CA ASP A 480 -27.57 27.43 3.94
C ASP A 480 -27.84 26.93 5.37
N LEU A 481 -27.74 27.86 6.33
CA LEU A 481 -27.94 27.54 7.75
C LEU A 481 -29.33 26.94 8.02
N LYS A 482 -30.37 27.41 7.30
CA LYS A 482 -31.74 26.86 7.38
C LYS A 482 -31.78 25.40 6.95
N CYS A 483 -31.03 25.01 5.92
CA CYS A 483 -30.91 23.61 5.51
C CYS A 483 -30.17 22.80 6.57
N LEU A 484 -29.05 23.31 7.12
CA LEU A 484 -28.28 22.62 8.15
C LEU A 484 -29.06 22.40 9.46
N LYS A 485 -29.95 23.32 9.82
CA LYS A 485 -30.90 23.21 10.93
C LYS A 485 -32.13 22.36 10.61
N LEU A 486 -32.27 21.89 9.37
CA LEU A 486 -33.45 21.18 8.86
C LEU A 486 -34.77 21.97 8.94
N GLU A 487 -34.68 23.31 8.93
CA GLU A 487 -35.84 24.23 8.91
C GLU A 487 -36.32 24.50 7.46
N CYS A 488 -35.59 24.02 6.46
CA CYS A 488 -35.95 24.18 5.05
C CYS A 488 -37.07 23.21 4.65
N PRO A 489 -38.17 23.68 4.02
CA PRO A 489 -39.30 22.82 3.64
C PRO A 489 -38.96 21.80 2.54
N ASN A 490 -37.93 22.08 1.73
CA ASN A 490 -37.55 21.26 0.58
C ASN A 490 -36.55 20.14 0.92
N CYS A 491 -35.99 20.14 2.13
CA CYS A 491 -34.98 19.19 2.55
C CYS A 491 -35.20 18.71 3.99
N GLY A 492 -34.35 17.81 4.46
CA GLY A 492 -34.38 17.27 5.81
C GLY A 492 -34.80 15.82 5.87
N ILE A 493 -35.43 15.44 7.00
CA ILE A 493 -35.70 14.04 7.35
C ILE A 493 -36.64 13.38 6.33
N GLN A 494 -37.61 14.12 5.79
CA GLN A 494 -38.55 13.57 4.81
C GLN A 494 -37.86 13.16 3.51
N LYS A 495 -36.87 13.95 3.06
CA LYS A 495 -36.06 13.62 1.89
C LYS A 495 -35.20 12.38 2.15
N LEU A 496 -34.64 12.26 3.36
CA LEU A 496 -33.92 11.06 3.77
C LEU A 496 -34.83 9.82 3.84
N LYS A 497 -36.05 9.94 4.38
CA LYS A 497 -37.04 8.86 4.41
C LYS A 497 -37.31 8.32 3.00
N ARG A 498 -37.56 9.21 2.03
CA ARG A 498 -37.74 8.83 0.61
C ARG A 498 -36.50 8.12 0.04
N HIS A 499 -35.31 8.61 0.38
CA HIS A 499 -34.05 7.97 -0.04
C HIS A 499 -33.87 6.56 0.55
N LEU A 500 -34.39 6.34 1.76
CA LEU A 500 -34.36 5.08 2.49
C LEU A 500 -35.58 4.20 2.24
N GLU A 501 -36.48 4.54 1.32
CA GLU A 501 -37.62 3.70 0.99
C GLU A 501 -37.13 2.34 0.45
N VAL A 502 -37.51 1.29 1.17
CA VAL A 502 -37.26 -0.12 0.84
C VAL A 502 -38.59 -0.79 0.52
N GLU A 503 -38.57 -1.87 -0.24
CA GLU A 503 -39.75 -2.70 -0.48
C GLU A 503 -40.42 -3.12 0.83
N LYS A 504 -41.76 -3.02 0.90
CA LYS A 504 -42.55 -3.33 2.10
C LYS A 504 -42.32 -4.75 2.62
N SER A 505 -42.05 -5.71 1.71
CA SER A 505 -41.67 -7.09 2.02
C SER A 505 -40.41 -7.16 2.89
N SER A 506 -39.44 -6.29 2.63
CA SER A 506 -38.14 -6.27 3.30
C SER A 506 -38.17 -5.58 4.67
N LEU A 507 -39.17 -4.74 4.96
CA LEU A 507 -39.29 -4.02 6.23
C LEU A 507 -39.41 -4.97 7.43
N LYS A 508 -40.04 -6.12 7.24
CA LYS A 508 -40.25 -7.15 8.28
C LYS A 508 -39.02 -8.03 8.51
N ASN A 509 -37.97 -7.89 7.70
CA ASN A 509 -36.76 -8.69 7.86
C ASN A 509 -36.09 -8.38 9.20
N VAL A 510 -35.77 -9.43 9.95
CA VAL A 510 -35.00 -9.32 11.18
C VAL A 510 -33.55 -9.02 10.82
N VAL A 511 -33.03 -7.90 11.33
CA VAL A 511 -31.66 -7.45 11.11
C VAL A 511 -30.98 -7.20 12.44
N ASN A 512 -29.67 -7.47 12.48
CA ASN A 512 -28.84 -7.21 13.64
C ASN A 512 -27.91 -6.04 13.33
N TRP A 513 -27.91 -5.01 14.18
CA TRP A 513 -27.03 -3.85 14.03
C TRP A 513 -26.28 -3.55 15.32
N SER A 514 -25.10 -2.96 15.16
CA SER A 514 -24.25 -2.55 16.28
C SER A 514 -24.47 -1.07 16.57
N ARG A 515 -24.48 -0.70 17.85
CA ARG A 515 -24.53 0.69 18.32
C ARG A 515 -23.64 0.85 19.55
N TRP A 516 -22.94 1.97 19.65
CA TRP A 516 -22.32 2.40 20.90
C TRP A 516 -23.38 2.90 21.85
N GLU A 517 -23.40 2.32 23.05
CA GLU A 517 -24.25 2.74 24.15
C GLU A 517 -23.41 2.79 25.45
N ALA A 518 -23.79 3.69 26.36
CA ALA A 518 -23.23 3.70 27.70
C ALA A 518 -23.84 2.55 28.50
N ASN A 519 -23.00 1.65 29.02
CA ASN A 519 -23.45 0.62 29.94
C ASN A 519 -24.02 1.28 31.20
N LYS A 520 -25.26 0.95 31.56
CA LYS A 520 -25.97 1.54 32.70
C LYS A 520 -25.24 1.36 34.03
N GLU A 521 -24.58 0.21 34.22
CA GLU A 521 -23.89 -0.13 35.46
C GLU A 521 -22.48 0.49 35.52
N THR A 522 -21.70 0.33 34.46
CA THR A 522 -20.28 0.70 34.49
C THR A 522 -20.00 2.11 33.99
N LYS A 523 -21.00 2.79 33.41
CA LYS A 523 -20.88 4.05 32.65
C LYS A 523 -19.86 3.99 31.50
N LYS A 524 -19.26 2.83 31.22
CA LYS A 524 -18.32 2.63 30.12
C LYS A 524 -19.11 2.50 28.83
N LYS A 525 -18.63 3.17 27.79
CA LYS A 525 -19.17 3.01 26.44
C LYS A 525 -18.76 1.65 25.90
N MET A 526 -19.72 0.90 25.37
CA MET A 526 -19.49 -0.38 24.73
C MET A 526 -20.36 -0.52 23.49
N ILE A 527 -19.91 -1.34 22.54
CA ILE A 527 -20.71 -1.69 21.37
C ILE A 527 -21.71 -2.76 21.80
N VAL A 528 -22.99 -2.47 21.65
CA VAL A 528 -24.12 -3.38 21.90
C VAL A 528 -24.65 -3.85 20.55
N LEU A 529 -24.97 -5.14 20.46
CA LEU A 529 -25.67 -5.72 19.32
C LEU A 529 -27.18 -5.66 19.60
N LYS A 530 -27.92 -4.97 18.75
CA LYS A 530 -29.38 -4.90 18.75
C LYS A 530 -29.93 -5.77 17.63
N ASN A 531 -31.06 -6.40 17.90
CA ASN A 531 -31.80 -7.22 16.96
C ASN A 531 -33.21 -6.63 16.88
N GLY A 532 -33.74 -6.47 15.67
CA GLY A 532 -35.06 -5.91 15.44
C GLY A 532 -35.43 -5.96 13.96
N SER A 533 -36.57 -5.36 13.60
CA SER A 533 -36.96 -5.24 12.19
C SER A 533 -36.11 -4.19 11.45
N LEU A 534 -36.10 -4.26 10.11
CA LEU A 534 -35.47 -3.23 9.29
C LEU A 534 -36.15 -1.86 9.49
N GLU A 535 -37.45 -1.86 9.76
CA GLU A 535 -38.22 -0.66 10.13
C GLU A 535 -37.69 -0.02 11.43
N ASP A 536 -37.42 -0.83 12.46
CA ASP A 536 -36.83 -0.35 13.72
C ASP A 536 -35.46 0.29 13.49
N LEU A 537 -34.61 -0.34 12.65
CA LEU A 537 -33.30 0.19 12.28
C LEU A 537 -33.44 1.54 11.56
N ILE A 538 -34.38 1.66 10.62
CA ILE A 538 -34.61 2.91 9.86
C ILE A 538 -35.12 4.01 10.80
N ALA A 539 -36.06 3.71 11.70
CA ALA A 539 -36.57 4.65 12.69
C ALA A 539 -35.45 5.14 13.63
N GLU A 540 -34.65 4.21 14.13
CA GLU A 540 -33.47 4.49 14.95
C GLU A 540 -32.39 5.29 14.19
N PHE A 541 -32.22 5.07 12.89
CA PHE A 541 -31.28 5.80 12.06
C PHE A 541 -31.75 7.23 11.80
N ILE A 542 -33.03 7.42 11.50
CA ILE A 542 -33.64 8.73 11.31
C ILE A 542 -33.47 9.58 12.56
N LYS A 543 -33.80 9.03 13.74
CA LYS A 543 -33.64 9.72 15.03
C LYS A 543 -32.19 10.18 15.28
N ASP A 544 -31.21 9.32 15.00
CA ASP A 544 -29.80 9.67 15.18
C ASP A 544 -29.31 10.71 14.15
N THR A 545 -30.03 10.92 13.04
CA THR A 545 -29.64 11.85 11.96
C THR A 545 -30.23 13.26 12.10
N GLU A 546 -31.19 13.50 12.98
CA GLU A 546 -31.89 14.80 13.08
C GLU A 546 -30.95 15.98 13.36
N THR A 547 -29.96 15.79 14.23
CA THR A 547 -28.96 16.82 14.58
C THR A 547 -27.64 16.66 13.83
N PHE A 548 -27.58 15.66 12.95
CA PHE A 548 -26.35 15.21 12.33
C PHE A 548 -25.73 16.20 11.32
N PRO A 549 -26.51 16.88 10.45
CA PRO A 549 -25.95 17.89 9.54
C PRO A 549 -25.26 19.03 10.30
N MET A 550 -25.91 19.57 11.33
CA MET A 550 -25.36 20.63 12.17
C MET A 550 -24.10 20.17 12.92
N HIS A 551 -24.11 18.95 13.45
CA HIS A 551 -22.95 18.39 14.12
C HIS A 551 -21.74 18.24 13.18
N LEU A 552 -21.95 17.72 11.96
CA LEU A 552 -20.86 17.60 10.98
C LEU A 552 -20.34 18.96 10.53
N PHE A 553 -21.21 19.97 10.42
CA PHE A 553 -20.80 21.34 10.15
C PHE A 553 -19.91 21.89 11.27
N ASN A 554 -20.36 21.79 12.53
CA ASN A 554 -19.61 22.30 13.69
C ASN A 554 -18.29 21.55 13.90
N THR A 555 -18.30 20.22 13.86
CA THR A 555 -17.09 19.41 14.06
C THR A 555 -16.03 19.61 12.99
N ARG A 556 -16.39 20.10 11.80
CA ARG A 556 -15.46 20.40 10.71
C ARG A 556 -15.00 21.86 10.72
N ASN A 557 -15.90 22.79 11.05
CA ASN A 557 -15.58 24.23 11.11
C ASN A 557 -14.85 24.64 12.38
N LEU A 558 -14.88 23.83 13.44
CA LEU A 558 -14.01 24.03 14.62
C LEU A 558 -12.51 23.85 14.32
N TRP A 559 -12.13 23.52 13.08
CA TRP A 559 -10.74 23.32 12.63
C TRP A 559 -10.30 24.28 11.51
N THR A 560 -11.16 25.22 11.10
CA THR A 560 -10.79 26.40 10.31
C THR A 560 -10.71 27.60 11.23
#